data_AF-A0A538AKK5-F1
#
_entry.id   AF-A0A538AKK5-F1
#
_cell.length_a   1.000
_cell.length_b   1.000
_cell.length_c   1.000
_cell.angle_alpha   90.00
_cell.angle_beta   90.00
_cell.angle_gamma   90.00
#
_symmetry.space_group_name_H-M   'P 1'
#
loop_
_entity.id
_entity.type
_entity.pdbx_description
1 polymer ?
#
loop_
_entity_poly.entity_id
_entity_poly.type
_entity_poly.pdbx_seq_one_letter_code
_entity_poly.pdbx_strand_id
1 'polypeptide(L)'
;MDHRRALRRVPRADGSRVRFRFEVLVSLKEGLLDPQGKTVQDALPTLGWPNVSDVRVGRRIELTVDAEDEATARAQVHDMAERFLSNPVIERYRILEVEGTGAT
;
A
#
# COMPACT_ATOMS: atom_id res chain seq x y z
N MET A 1 4.83 -11.43 -25.39
CA MET A 1 5.88 -11.35 -24.35
C MET A 1 5.36 -12.04 -23.12
N ASP A 2 6.02 -13.11 -22.68
CA ASP A 2 5.57 -13.99 -21.61
C ASP A 2 5.92 -13.39 -20.24
N HIS A 3 4.91 -12.89 -19.51
CA HIS A 3 5.09 -12.29 -18.18
C HIS A 3 5.29 -13.33 -17.07
N ARG A 4 5.35 -14.64 -17.38
CA ARG A 4 5.50 -15.70 -16.36
C ARG A 4 6.94 -16.00 -15.95
N ARG A 5 7.92 -15.25 -16.47
CA ARG A 5 9.36 -15.59 -16.34
C ARG A 5 10.12 -14.71 -15.34
N ALA A 6 9.62 -14.55 -14.10
CA ALA A 6 10.43 -13.99 -13.01
C ALA A 6 9.96 -14.30 -11.58
N LEU A 7 9.05 -15.25 -11.36
CA LEU A 7 8.84 -15.77 -9.99
C LEU A 7 9.99 -16.74 -9.67
N ARG A 8 11.20 -16.21 -9.46
CA ARG A 8 12.28 -16.96 -8.81
C ARG A 8 11.70 -17.44 -7.48
N ARG A 9 11.71 -18.76 -7.27
CA ARG A 9 11.37 -19.37 -5.98
C ARG A 9 12.15 -18.63 -4.90
N VAL A 10 11.44 -18.04 -3.94
CA VAL A 10 12.07 -17.53 -2.71
C VAL A 10 12.80 -18.73 -2.09
N PRO A 11 14.14 -18.67 -1.93
CA PRO A 11 14.88 -19.73 -1.27
C PRO A 11 14.31 -19.95 0.13
N ARG A 12 14.09 -21.22 0.51
CA ARG A 12 13.84 -21.56 1.92
C ARG A 12 15.07 -21.15 2.71
N ALA A 13 14.88 -20.32 3.72
CA ALA A 13 15.91 -19.61 4.44
C ALA A 13 17.00 -20.55 5.01
N ASP A 14 18.23 -20.36 4.56
CA ASP A 14 19.40 -20.44 5.42
C ASP A 14 19.74 -19.01 5.89
N GLY A 15 20.13 -18.85 7.16
CA GLY A 15 20.50 -17.54 7.74
C GLY A 15 19.32 -16.69 8.24
N SER A 16 19.47 -16.08 9.41
CA SER A 16 18.40 -15.38 10.15
C SER A 16 17.82 -14.18 9.38
N ARG A 17 16.68 -14.36 8.71
CA ARG A 17 15.87 -13.23 8.22
C ARG A 17 14.89 -12.79 9.29
N VAL A 18 14.80 -11.48 9.49
CA VAL A 18 13.80 -10.84 10.35
C VAL A 18 12.59 -10.50 9.49
N ARG A 19 11.40 -10.60 10.10
CA ARG A 19 10.13 -10.32 9.46
C ARG A 19 9.70 -8.88 9.70
N PHE A 20 9.48 -8.13 8.64
CA PHE A 20 9.04 -6.73 8.71
C PHE A 20 7.64 -6.58 8.10
N ARG A 21 6.77 -5.80 8.74
CA ARG A 21 5.40 -5.55 8.27
C ARG A 21 5.26 -4.10 7.83
N PHE A 22 4.64 -3.92 6.66
CA PHE A 22 4.39 -2.61 6.07
C PHE A 22 2.96 -2.47 5.58
N GLU A 23 2.50 -1.23 5.54
CA GLU A 23 1.31 -0.81 4.81
C GLU A 23 1.73 0.06 3.62
N VAL A 24 1.19 -0.25 2.45
CA VAL A 24 1.28 0.61 1.26
C VAL A 24 -0.08 1.24 1.03
N LEU A 25 -0.18 2.54 1.30
CA LEU A 25 -1.37 3.34 1.03
C LEU A 25 -1.27 3.91 -0.37
N VAL A 26 -2.16 3.50 -1.27
CA VAL A 26 -2.23 3.96 -2.67
C VAL A 26 -3.45 4.86 -2.85
N SER A 27 -3.26 6.04 -3.43
CA SER A 27 -4.33 7.01 -3.68
C SER A 27 -4.12 7.71 -5.03
N LEU A 28 -5.19 8.22 -5.64
CA LEU A 28 -5.05 9.11 -6.80
C LEU A 28 -4.16 10.33 -6.47
N LYS A 29 -3.43 10.81 -7.46
CA LYS A 29 -2.68 12.07 -7.37
C LYS A 29 -3.64 13.26 -7.18
N GLU A 30 -3.12 14.35 -6.64
CA GLU A 30 -3.87 15.59 -6.46
C GLU A 30 -4.32 16.17 -7.81
N GLY A 31 -5.46 16.86 -7.80
CA GLY A 31 -6.09 17.39 -9.01
C GLY A 31 -6.83 16.37 -9.87
N LEU A 32 -6.70 15.06 -9.59
CA LEU A 32 -7.50 14.04 -10.27
C LEU A 32 -8.86 13.86 -9.59
N LEU A 33 -9.90 13.74 -10.42
CA LEU A 33 -11.25 13.43 -9.98
C LEU A 33 -11.30 12.02 -9.36
N ASP A 34 -11.89 11.92 -8.18
CA ASP A 34 -12.16 10.67 -7.48
C ASP A 34 -13.67 10.42 -7.42
N PRO A 35 -14.25 9.67 -8.37
CA PRO A 35 -15.68 9.36 -8.35
C PRO A 35 -16.12 8.58 -7.11
N GLN A 36 -15.24 7.76 -6.54
CA GLN A 36 -15.54 6.97 -5.34
C GLN A 36 -15.60 7.88 -4.11
N GLY A 37 -14.58 8.73 -3.93
CA GLY A 37 -14.55 9.76 -2.90
C GLY A 37 -15.76 10.68 -2.97
N LYS A 38 -16.14 11.13 -4.17
CA LYS A 38 -17.34 11.96 -4.38
C LYS A 38 -18.62 11.26 -3.92
N THR A 39 -18.79 9.99 -4.28
CA THR A 39 -19.97 9.19 -3.88
C THR A 39 -20.08 9.09 -2.36
N VAL A 40 -18.96 8.84 -1.68
CA VAL A 40 -18.94 8.79 -0.20
C VAL A 40 -19.25 10.16 0.39
N GLN A 41 -18.61 11.23 -0.12
CA GLN A 41 -18.85 12.60 0.35
C GLN A 41 -20.33 12.99 0.24
N ASP A 42 -21.00 12.62 -0.85
CA ASP A 42 -22.42 12.94 -1.07
C ASP A 42 -23.35 12.22 -0.09
N ALA A 43 -22.96 11.03 0.38
CA ALA A 43 -23.74 10.27 1.34
C ALA A 43 -23.63 10.83 2.76
N LEU A 44 -22.46 11.29 3.20
CA LEU A 44 -22.18 11.65 4.59
C LEU A 44 -23.13 12.73 5.19
N PRO A 45 -23.50 13.81 4.49
CA PRO A 45 -24.46 14.78 5.00
C PRO A 45 -25.84 14.19 5.27
N THR A 46 -26.31 13.29 4.39
CA THR A 46 -27.62 12.62 4.54
C THR A 46 -27.65 11.67 5.74
N LEU A 47 -26.48 11.21 6.18
CA LEU A 47 -26.29 10.37 7.36
C LEU A 47 -26.03 11.16 8.65
N GLY A 48 -26.06 12.50 8.59
CA GLY A 48 -25.90 13.37 9.75
C GLY A 48 -24.50 13.95 9.97
N TRP A 49 -23.59 13.81 9.01
CA TRP A 49 -22.24 14.41 9.05
C TRP A 49 -22.06 15.49 7.98
N PRO A 50 -22.72 16.66 8.09
CA PRO A 50 -22.71 17.70 7.05
C PRO A 50 -21.39 18.47 6.96
N ASN A 51 -20.50 18.31 7.94
CA ASN A 51 -19.23 19.02 8.06
C ASN A 51 -18.04 18.28 7.43
N VAL A 52 -18.28 17.16 6.73
CA VAL A 52 -17.22 16.40 6.07
C VAL A 52 -17.06 16.85 4.61
N SER A 53 -15.83 17.15 4.22
CA SER A 53 -15.44 17.58 2.88
C SER A 53 -14.09 16.99 2.47
N ASP A 54 -13.79 17.01 1.17
CA ASP A 54 -12.54 16.49 0.59
C ASP A 54 -12.32 14.99 0.87
N VAL A 55 -13.40 14.21 0.71
CA VAL A 55 -13.32 12.75 0.89
C VAL A 55 -12.58 12.13 -0.29
N ARG A 56 -11.52 11.38 0.02
CA ARG A 56 -10.74 10.60 -0.95
C ARG A 56 -10.76 9.13 -0.59
N VAL A 57 -10.91 8.29 -1.59
CA VAL A 57 -10.87 6.83 -1.46
C VAL A 57 -9.61 6.30 -2.12
N GLY A 58 -8.98 5.33 -1.47
CA GLY A 58 -7.74 4.71 -1.92
C GLY A 58 -7.66 3.26 -1.46
N ARG A 59 -6.53 2.62 -1.76
CA ARG A 59 -6.25 1.22 -1.40
C ARG A 59 -5.23 1.17 -0.26
N ARG A 60 -5.44 0.29 0.71
CA ARG A 60 -4.46 -0.09 1.74
C ARG A 60 -4.01 -1.51 1.46
N ILE A 61 -2.70 -1.71 1.36
CA ILE A 61 -2.09 -3.01 1.06
C ILE A 61 -1.16 -3.35 2.22
N GLU A 62 -1.52 -4.37 2.98
CA GLU A 62 -0.70 -4.90 4.08
C GLU A 62 0.15 -6.06 3.58
N LEU A 63 1.44 -6.04 3.89
CA LEU A 63 2.36 -7.07 3.47
C LEU A 63 3.47 -7.29 4.50
N THR A 64 4.11 -8.44 4.37
CA THR A 64 5.18 -8.88 5.27
C THR A 64 6.37 -9.31 4.41
N VAL A 65 7.56 -8.80 4.72
CA VAL A 65 8.81 -9.07 4.01
C VAL A 65 9.82 -9.65 4.98
N ASP A 66 10.37 -10.82 4.65
CA ASP A 66 11.51 -11.39 5.36
C ASP A 66 12.81 -10.82 4.75
N ALA A 67 13.60 -10.10 5.54
CA ALA A 67 14.85 -9.45 5.11
C ALA A 67 15.93 -9.48 6.21
N GLU A 68 17.16 -9.09 5.86
CA GLU A 68 18.29 -9.02 6.80
C GLU A 68 18.11 -7.85 7.79
N ASP A 69 17.60 -6.73 7.29
CA ASP A 69 17.29 -5.54 8.07
C ASP A 69 16.07 -4.81 7.49
N GLU A 70 15.58 -3.83 8.25
CA GLU A 70 14.39 -3.07 7.90
C GLU A 70 14.59 -2.22 6.64
N ALA A 71 15.78 -1.65 6.45
CA ALA A 71 16.09 -0.81 5.30
C ALA A 71 15.98 -1.60 3.99
N THR A 72 16.50 -2.83 4.00
CA THR A 72 16.42 -3.79 2.90
C THR A 72 14.96 -4.19 2.63
N ALA A 73 14.19 -4.45 3.70
CA ALA A 73 12.77 -4.75 3.55
C ALA A 73 12.01 -3.56 2.93
N ARG A 74 12.20 -2.35 3.45
CA ARG A 74 11.57 -1.11 2.98
C ARG A 74 11.93 -0.80 1.53
N ALA A 75 13.18 -1.00 1.13
CA ALA A 75 13.62 -0.83 -0.27
C ALA A 75 12.89 -1.80 -1.22
N GLN A 76 12.70 -3.06 -0.81
CA GLN A 76 11.91 -4.02 -1.60
C GLN A 76 10.44 -3.59 -1.71
N VAL A 77 9.82 -3.13 -0.62
CA VAL A 77 8.44 -2.63 -0.65
C VAL A 77 8.29 -1.42 -1.57
N HIS A 78 9.29 -0.53 -1.59
CA HIS A 78 9.33 0.59 -2.52
C HIS A 78 9.36 0.13 -3.99
N ASP A 79 10.24 -0.81 -4.35
CA ASP A 79 10.29 -1.37 -5.72
C ASP A 79 8.96 -2.02 -6.12
N MET A 80 8.34 -2.79 -5.21
CA MET A 80 7.01 -3.36 -5.42
C MET A 80 5.95 -2.28 -5.66
N ALA A 81 5.96 -1.23 -4.84
CA ALA A 81 4.98 -0.16 -4.90
C ALA A 81 5.06 0.64 -6.20
N GLU A 82 6.27 0.97 -6.63
CA GLU A 82 6.54 1.73 -7.85
C GLU A 82 6.24 0.95 -9.12
N ARG A 83 6.55 -0.35 -9.15
CA ARG A 83 6.45 -1.16 -10.37
C ARG A 83 5.14 -1.88 -10.54
N PHE A 84 4.41 -2.14 -9.44
CA PHE A 84 3.25 -3.03 -9.48
C PHE A 84 2.07 -2.59 -8.63
N LEU A 85 2.27 -2.16 -7.38
CA LEU A 85 1.14 -1.92 -6.48
C LEU A 85 0.39 -0.61 -6.80
N SER A 86 1.08 0.35 -7.42
CA SER A 86 0.51 1.61 -7.88
C SER A 86 0.65 1.79 -9.39
N ASN A 87 -0.26 2.55 -9.99
CA ASN A 87 -0.10 3.09 -11.33
C ASN A 87 0.60 4.46 -11.24
N PRO A 88 1.89 4.58 -11.62
CA PRO A 88 2.66 5.81 -11.40
C PRO A 88 2.18 7.00 -12.22
N VAL A 89 1.32 6.81 -13.23
CA VAL A 89 0.76 7.90 -14.02
C VAL A 89 -0.29 8.67 -13.20
N ILE A 90 -1.22 7.95 -12.57
CA ILE A 90 -2.42 8.53 -11.95
C ILE A 90 -2.50 8.35 -10.43
N GLU A 91 -1.71 7.45 -9.84
CA GLU A 91 -1.68 7.18 -8.42
C GLU A 91 -0.34 7.63 -7.80
N ARG A 92 -0.39 7.82 -6.49
CA ARG A 92 0.77 7.95 -5.60
C ARG A 92 0.63 6.92 -4.49
N TYR A 93 1.74 6.61 -3.83
CA TYR A 93 1.74 5.72 -2.68
C TYR A 93 2.52 6.29 -1.49
N ARG A 94 2.22 5.79 -0.29
CA ARG A 94 2.99 6.01 0.94
C ARG A 94 3.22 4.68 1.63
N ILE A 95 4.42 4.47 2.16
CA ILE A 95 4.80 3.26 2.90
C ILE A 95 4.87 3.60 4.38
N LEU A 96 4.05 2.94 5.18
CA LEU A 96 4.05 3.03 6.63
C LEU A 96 4.61 1.73 7.21
N GLU A 97 5.42 1.86 8.26
CA GLU A 97 5.77 0.72 9.11
C GLU A 97 4.57 0.40 10.00
N VAL A 98 4.32 -0.89 10.20
CA VAL A 98 3.31 -1.34 11.15
C VAL A 98 4.07 -1.80 12.39
N GLU A 99 3.96 -1.06 13.50
CA GLU A 99 4.41 -1.56 14.79
C GLU A 99 3.76 -2.93 15.03
N GLY A 100 4.59 -3.91 15.39
CA GLY A 100 4.17 -5.30 15.52
C GLY A 100 2.89 -5.37 16.35
N THR A 101 1.80 -5.82 15.73
CA THR A 101 0.66 -6.33 16.48
C THR A 101 1.16 -7.57 17.19
N GLY A 102 1.75 -7.38 18.37
CA GLY A 102 1.97 -8.43 19.35
C GLY A 102 0.60 -8.90 19.76
N ALA A 103 0.09 -9.91 19.05
CA ALA A 103 -0.96 -10.75 19.60
C ALA A 103 -0.37 -11.38 20.85
N THR A 104 -0.91 -10.96 22.00
CA THR A 104 -0.84 -11.71 23.26
C THR A 104 -1.50 -13.07 23.07
#